data_AF-A0A7X7HL82-F1
#
_entry.id   AF-A0A7X7HL82-F1
#
_cell.length_a   1.000
_cell.length_b   1.000
_cell.length_c   1.000
_cell.angle_alpha   90.00
_cell.angle_beta   90.00
_cell.angle_gamma   90.00
#
_symmetry.space_group_name_H-M   'P 1'
#
loop_
_entity.id
_entity.type
_entity.pdbx_description
1 polymer ?
#
loop_
_entity_poly.entity_id
_entity_poly.type
_entity_poly.pdbx_seq_one_letter_code
_entity_poly.pdbx_strand_id
1 'polypeptide(L)'
;MSESMGQVAVKAPAKQATVQPADCRPVRGAAARLAAIAAPLVLAAAAGCATYGKPVNQEVALRVSEGGERAEANCVVSNDAGTWTVVAPVVLGVTRSEKPLEVECSTPEGMKAVRIFNSVRFGELPGGQAAYAYPDELELELARPDRLQTTGVSAPAFARLDDVAVLPYVDDEGREGYRRFLAGGLPRAFAISDNGHWIRVNAARGAARLAMSRCQTYGGRCRLYAVDDEVVWDQKRSTDLVASY
;
A
#
# COMPACT_ATOMS: atom_id res chain seq x y z
N MET A 1 -5.99 -57.64 -23.76
CA MET A 1 -6.36 -56.43 -24.51
C MET A 1 -5.72 -55.27 -23.79
N SER A 2 -4.45 -55.03 -24.10
CA SER A 2 -3.69 -53.87 -23.66
C SER A 2 -4.01 -52.73 -24.60
N GLU A 3 -4.32 -51.54 -24.09
CA GLU A 3 -4.01 -50.32 -24.81
C GLU A 3 -3.73 -49.19 -23.81
N SER A 4 -2.48 -48.74 -23.91
CA SER A 4 -1.80 -47.71 -23.15
C SER A 4 -2.08 -46.36 -23.83
N MET A 5 -2.52 -45.35 -23.07
CA MET A 5 -2.58 -43.97 -23.56
C MET A 5 -1.55 -43.13 -22.82
N GLY A 6 -0.51 -42.77 -23.59
CA GLY A 6 0.68 -42.06 -23.15
C GLY A 6 0.46 -40.58 -22.91
N GLN A 7 1.27 -40.06 -21.99
CA GLN A 7 1.44 -38.65 -21.68
C GLN A 7 2.22 -37.96 -22.80
N VAL A 8 1.72 -36.81 -23.28
CA VAL A 8 2.46 -35.91 -24.17
C VAL A 8 3.09 -34.82 -23.33
N ALA A 9 4.39 -34.94 -23.08
CA ALA A 9 5.22 -33.91 -22.47
C ALA A 9 5.64 -32.89 -23.55
N VAL A 10 5.22 -31.62 -23.40
CA VAL A 10 5.70 -30.52 -24.24
C VAL A 10 6.93 -29.91 -23.58
N LYS A 11 8.10 -30.25 -24.14
CA LYS A 11 9.43 -29.77 -23.73
C LYS A 11 9.73 -28.45 -24.44
N ALA A 12 9.65 -27.32 -23.74
CA ALA A 12 10.11 -26.03 -24.25
C ALA A 12 11.63 -25.90 -24.10
N PRO A 13 12.39 -25.46 -25.12
CA PRO A 13 13.83 -25.28 -25.01
C PRO A 13 14.17 -23.94 -24.33
N ALA A 14 14.93 -24.03 -23.23
CA ALA A 14 15.60 -22.90 -22.61
C ALA A 14 16.67 -22.33 -23.56
N LYS A 15 16.49 -21.10 -24.04
CA LYS A 15 17.59 -20.33 -24.65
C LYS A 15 18.38 -19.66 -23.54
N GLN A 16 19.52 -20.24 -23.22
CA GLN A 16 20.55 -19.61 -22.41
C GLN A 16 21.16 -18.46 -23.21
N ALA A 17 20.89 -17.22 -22.80
CA ALA A 17 21.62 -16.06 -23.29
C ALA A 17 22.95 -15.98 -22.53
N THR A 18 24.02 -16.46 -23.15
CA THR A 18 25.39 -16.34 -22.65
C THR A 18 25.84 -14.90 -22.89
N VAL A 19 25.95 -14.10 -21.82
CA VAL A 19 26.57 -12.77 -21.87
C VAL A 19 28.08 -12.98 -21.92
N GLN A 20 28.69 -12.63 -23.05
CA GLN A 20 30.15 -12.59 -23.18
C GLN A 20 30.72 -11.42 -22.38
N PRO A 21 31.75 -11.61 -21.56
CA PRO A 21 32.47 -10.49 -20.96
C PRO A 21 33.27 -9.77 -22.06
N ALA A 22 33.20 -8.44 -22.06
CA ALA A 22 33.98 -7.61 -22.97
C ALA A 22 35.48 -7.73 -22.65
N ASP A 23 36.26 -8.21 -23.62
CA ASP A 23 37.72 -8.24 -23.59
C ASP A 23 38.28 -6.82 -23.67
N CYS A 24 38.73 -6.27 -22.54
CA CYS A 24 39.59 -5.09 -22.52
C CYS A 24 41.04 -5.49 -22.86
N ARG A 25 41.40 -5.47 -24.14
CA ARG A 25 42.81 -5.50 -24.56
C ARG A 25 43.46 -4.14 -24.32
N PRO A 26 44.61 -4.06 -23.63
CA PRO A 26 45.38 -2.82 -23.54
C PRO A 26 46.11 -2.56 -24.87
N VAL A 27 45.90 -1.37 -25.43
CA VAL A 27 46.67 -0.87 -26.57
C VAL A 27 48.07 -0.52 -26.07
N ARG A 28 49.07 -1.36 -26.40
CA ARG A 28 50.48 -1.00 -26.31
C ARG A 28 50.81 -0.10 -27.51
N GLY A 29 51.08 1.17 -27.25
CA GLY A 29 51.49 2.14 -28.26
C GLY A 29 52.49 3.15 -27.71
N ALA A 30 53.74 2.96 -28.13
CA ALA A 30 54.82 3.94 -28.29
C ALA A 30 55.21 4.86 -27.11
N ALA A 31 56.40 4.59 -26.58
CA ALA A 31 57.20 5.56 -25.86
C ALA A 31 57.60 6.72 -26.78
N ALA A 32 57.25 7.94 -26.41
CA ALA A 32 57.87 9.15 -26.93
C ALA A 32 58.19 10.08 -25.77
N ARG A 33 59.49 10.24 -25.49
CA ARG A 33 60.05 11.26 -24.62
C ARG A 33 59.71 12.62 -25.21
N LEU A 34 59.21 13.58 -24.40
CA LEU A 34 59.40 15.02 -24.63
C LEU A 34 59.00 15.85 -23.40
N ALA A 35 59.96 16.65 -22.95
CA ALA A 35 59.91 17.97 -22.30
C ALA A 35 58.86 18.25 -21.19
N ALA A 36 59.39 18.52 -19.99
CA ALA A 36 58.69 19.14 -18.88
C ALA A 36 58.23 20.56 -19.24
N ILE A 37 56.92 20.79 -19.22
CA ILE A 37 56.30 22.11 -19.05
C ILE A 37 55.26 21.95 -17.95
N ALA A 38 55.49 22.63 -16.82
CA ALA A 38 54.59 22.64 -15.68
C ALA A 38 53.29 23.38 -16.05
N ALA A 39 52.19 22.65 -16.15
CA ALA A 39 50.83 23.19 -16.21
C ALA A 39 50.08 22.76 -14.93
N PRO A 40 49.29 23.63 -14.29
CA PRO A 40 48.57 23.27 -13.08
C PRO A 40 47.48 22.26 -13.44
N LEU A 41 47.60 21.03 -12.92
CA LEU A 41 46.52 20.05 -12.91
C LEU A 41 45.41 20.58 -11.98
N VAL A 42 44.34 21.11 -12.58
CA VAL A 42 43.06 21.25 -11.88
C VAL A 42 42.44 19.85 -11.83
N LEU A 43 42.67 19.12 -10.74
CA LEU A 43 41.97 17.87 -10.44
C LEU A 43 40.51 18.22 -10.11
N ALA A 44 39.64 18.22 -11.11
CA ALA A 44 38.20 18.14 -10.87
C ALA A 44 37.86 16.73 -10.40
N ALA A 45 38.01 16.48 -9.10
CA ALA A 45 37.46 15.30 -8.45
C ALA A 45 35.93 15.42 -8.50
N ALA A 46 35.32 14.91 -9.57
CA ALA A 46 33.91 14.63 -9.58
C ALA A 46 33.66 13.51 -8.56
N ALA A 47 33.38 13.90 -7.32
CA ALA A 47 32.80 13.01 -6.32
C ALA A 47 31.44 12.58 -6.86
N GLY A 48 31.39 11.41 -7.50
CA GLY A 48 30.14 10.77 -7.86
C GLY A 48 29.35 10.52 -6.58
N CYS A 49 28.19 11.15 -6.44
CA CYS A 49 27.24 10.82 -5.38
C CYS A 49 26.81 9.36 -5.57
N ALA A 50 27.42 8.44 -4.82
CA ALA A 50 26.86 7.10 -4.66
C ALA A 50 25.60 7.23 -3.82
N THR A 51 24.45 7.38 -4.49
CA THR A 51 23.16 7.22 -3.82
C THR A 51 23.08 5.77 -3.36
N TYR A 52 23.35 5.52 -2.07
CA TYR A 52 23.12 4.23 -1.43
C TYR A 52 21.60 3.98 -1.40
N GLY A 53 21.04 3.58 -2.54
CA GLY A 53 19.69 3.03 -2.60
C GLY A 53 19.69 1.75 -1.77
N LYS A 54 18.76 1.64 -0.82
CA LYS A 54 18.55 0.39 -0.08
C LYS A 54 18.30 -0.74 -1.09
N PRO A 55 18.92 -1.92 -0.93
CA PRO A 55 18.80 -2.98 -1.92
C PRO A 55 17.35 -3.46 -2.02
N VAL A 56 16.91 -3.68 -3.26
CA VAL A 56 15.68 -4.43 -3.56
C VAL A 56 15.77 -5.80 -2.90
N ASN A 57 14.73 -6.19 -2.16
CA ASN A 57 14.74 -7.41 -1.33
C ASN A 57 13.43 -8.20 -1.38
N GLN A 58 12.48 -7.82 -2.23
CA GLN A 58 11.27 -8.57 -2.53
C GLN A 58 10.81 -8.30 -3.97
N GLU A 59 10.36 -9.32 -4.68
CA GLU A 59 9.63 -9.17 -5.95
C GLU A 59 8.12 -9.21 -5.70
N VAL A 60 7.36 -8.34 -6.36
CA VAL A 60 5.89 -8.26 -6.27
C VAL A 60 5.29 -8.14 -7.67
N ALA A 61 4.16 -8.81 -7.89
CA ALA A 61 3.41 -8.76 -9.13
C ALA A 61 2.34 -7.67 -9.07
N LEU A 62 2.54 -6.58 -9.80
CA LEU A 62 1.58 -5.49 -9.93
C LEU A 62 0.61 -5.78 -11.08
N ARG A 63 -0.66 -5.94 -10.75
CA ARG A 63 -1.74 -6.17 -11.71
C ARG A 63 -2.77 -5.06 -11.61
N VAL A 64 -3.19 -4.61 -12.79
CA VAL A 64 -4.20 -3.56 -12.92
C VAL A 64 -5.33 -4.09 -13.79
N SER A 65 -6.57 -3.80 -13.39
CA SER A 65 -7.77 -4.17 -14.13
C SER A 65 -8.71 -2.99 -14.32
N GLU A 66 -9.52 -3.01 -15.37
CA GLU A 66 -10.66 -2.12 -15.59
C GLU A 66 -11.90 -2.99 -15.76
N GLY A 67 -12.91 -2.86 -14.88
CA GLY A 67 -14.15 -3.62 -15.01
C GLY A 67 -13.96 -5.14 -15.02
N GLY A 68 -12.90 -5.64 -14.40
CA GLY A 68 -12.53 -7.06 -14.36
C GLY A 68 -11.60 -7.53 -15.49
N GLU A 69 -11.32 -6.69 -16.49
CA GLU A 69 -10.39 -7.01 -17.58
C GLU A 69 -8.99 -6.45 -17.30
N ARG A 70 -7.95 -7.13 -17.76
CA ARG A 70 -6.56 -6.68 -17.56
C ARG A 70 -6.33 -5.36 -18.32
N ALA A 71 -5.75 -4.38 -17.63
CA ALA A 71 -5.47 -3.06 -18.17
C ALA A 71 -3.98 -2.69 -17.98
N GLU A 72 -3.49 -1.78 -18.83
CA GLU A 72 -2.14 -1.22 -18.75
C GLU A 72 -2.17 0.17 -18.10
N ALA A 73 -1.22 0.47 -17.21
CA ALA A 73 -1.17 1.76 -16.52
C ALA A 73 0.25 2.16 -16.10
N ASN A 74 0.54 3.46 -16.11
CA ASN A 74 1.76 4.02 -15.52
C ASN A 74 1.56 4.14 -14.02
N CYS A 75 2.40 3.46 -13.25
CA CYS A 75 2.28 3.36 -11.81
C CYS A 75 3.50 3.92 -11.07
N VAL A 76 3.25 4.60 -9.96
CA VAL A 76 4.24 4.99 -8.97
C VAL A 76 3.98 4.14 -7.72
N VAL A 77 4.98 3.37 -7.33
CA VAL A 77 4.96 2.52 -6.13
C VAL A 77 5.93 3.14 -5.13
N SER A 78 5.50 3.39 -3.89
CA SER A 78 6.34 4.08 -2.91
C SER A 78 6.14 3.62 -1.48
N ASN A 79 7.23 3.65 -0.72
CA ASN A 79 7.23 3.61 0.74
C ASN A 79 8.38 4.51 1.26
N ASP A 80 8.68 4.45 2.55
CA ASP A 80 9.81 5.19 3.16
C ASP A 80 11.20 4.67 2.73
N ALA A 81 11.27 3.50 2.09
CA ALA A 81 12.52 2.93 1.62
C ALA A 81 12.85 3.32 0.17
N GLY A 82 11.86 3.66 -0.65
CA GLY A 82 12.07 4.07 -2.02
C GLY A 82 10.79 4.36 -2.81
N THR A 83 11.00 4.74 -4.06
CA THR A 83 9.94 5.01 -5.04
C THR A 83 10.32 4.35 -6.35
N TRP A 84 9.38 3.65 -6.96
CA TRP A 84 9.54 2.87 -8.19
C TRP A 84 8.47 3.28 -9.19
N THR A 85 8.88 3.72 -10.37
CA THR A 85 7.96 4.04 -11.46
C THR A 85 8.00 2.90 -12.48
N VAL A 86 6.84 2.29 -12.74
CA VAL A 86 6.72 1.10 -13.58
C VAL A 86 5.46 1.17 -14.45
N VAL A 87 5.40 0.38 -15.52
CA VAL A 87 4.19 0.20 -16.32
C VAL A 87 3.59 -1.15 -15.97
N ALA A 88 2.39 -1.16 -15.39
CA ALA A 88 1.65 -2.37 -15.08
C ALA A 88 0.95 -2.93 -16.34
N PRO A 89 0.73 -4.25 -16.44
CA PRO A 89 1.08 -5.30 -15.47
C PRO A 89 2.58 -5.66 -15.51
N VAL A 90 3.20 -5.82 -14.34
CA VAL A 90 4.66 -6.04 -14.22
C VAL A 90 5.03 -6.73 -12.92
N VAL A 91 6.11 -7.52 -12.93
CA VAL A 91 6.78 -7.97 -11.71
C VAL A 91 7.90 -6.98 -11.42
N LEU A 92 7.81 -6.29 -10.28
CA LEU A 92 8.82 -5.31 -9.87
C LEU A 92 9.50 -5.72 -8.57
N GLY A 93 10.77 -5.38 -8.47
CA GLY A 93 11.53 -5.49 -7.24
C GLY A 93 11.29 -4.26 -6.36
N VAL A 94 10.80 -4.48 -5.14
CA VAL A 94 10.62 -3.44 -4.11
C VAL A 94 11.55 -3.67 -2.92
N THR A 95 11.80 -2.59 -2.18
CA THR A 95 12.51 -2.65 -0.91
C THR A 95 11.48 -2.67 0.22
N ARG A 96 11.49 -3.76 1.00
CA ARG A 96 10.63 -3.98 2.17
C ARG A 96 10.80 -2.88 3.22
N SER A 97 9.69 -2.57 3.89
CA SER A 97 9.64 -1.70 5.05
C SER A 97 8.50 -2.12 6.00
N GLU A 98 8.54 -1.61 7.22
CA GLU A 98 7.42 -1.62 8.17
C GLU A 98 6.31 -0.63 7.78
N LYS A 99 6.61 0.34 6.92
CA LYS A 99 5.60 1.30 6.45
C LYS A 99 4.76 0.70 5.32
N PRO A 100 3.51 1.16 5.15
CA PRO A 100 2.69 0.76 4.01
C PRO A 100 3.35 1.07 2.67
N LEU A 101 3.04 0.25 1.66
CA LEU A 101 3.40 0.47 0.27
C LEU A 101 2.21 1.13 -0.43
N GLU A 102 2.41 2.35 -0.92
CA GLU A 102 1.43 3.09 -1.68
C GLU A 102 1.63 2.83 -3.18
N VAL A 103 0.54 2.59 -3.90
CA VAL A 103 0.57 2.36 -5.35
C VAL A 103 -0.44 3.30 -5.99
N GLU A 104 0.05 4.18 -6.85
CA GLU A 104 -0.74 5.11 -7.64
C GLU A 104 -0.57 4.79 -9.12
N CYS A 105 -1.63 4.36 -9.79
CA CYS A 105 -1.63 4.05 -11.21
C CYS A 105 -2.50 5.05 -11.99
N SER A 106 -2.06 5.39 -13.19
CA SER A 106 -2.79 6.27 -14.11
C SER A 106 -2.65 5.82 -15.56
N THR A 107 -3.71 5.99 -16.35
CA THR A 107 -3.69 5.71 -17.80
C THR A 107 -3.74 7.00 -18.62
N PRO A 108 -3.29 6.96 -19.88
CA PRO A 108 -3.44 8.09 -20.81
C PRO A 108 -4.89 8.50 -21.03
N GLU A 109 -5.86 7.57 -20.93
CA GLU A 109 -7.29 7.89 -21.00
C GLU A 109 -7.84 8.58 -19.75
N GLY A 110 -6.98 8.91 -18.77
CA GLY A 110 -7.34 9.65 -17.57
C GLY A 110 -7.91 8.80 -16.45
N MET A 111 -7.84 7.46 -16.54
CA MET A 111 -8.23 6.58 -15.43
C MET A 111 -7.18 6.63 -14.32
N LYS A 112 -7.62 6.49 -13.07
CA LYS A 112 -6.74 6.47 -11.90
C LYS A 112 -7.13 5.35 -10.94
N ALA A 113 -6.13 4.78 -10.27
CA ALA A 113 -6.30 3.87 -9.15
C ALA A 113 -5.25 4.18 -8.08
N VAL A 114 -5.68 4.27 -6.81
CA VAL A 114 -4.77 4.42 -5.67
C VAL A 114 -5.11 3.33 -4.66
N ARG A 115 -4.10 2.58 -4.22
CA ARG A 115 -4.25 1.51 -3.22
C ARG A 115 -3.05 1.53 -2.28
N ILE A 116 -3.31 1.23 -1.01
CA ILE A 116 -2.30 1.14 0.05
C ILE A 116 -2.23 -0.31 0.51
N PHE A 117 -1.04 -0.90 0.50
CA PHE A 117 -0.77 -2.26 0.92
C PHE A 117 0.03 -2.26 2.22
N ASN A 118 -0.54 -2.86 3.26
CA ASN A 118 0.12 -2.94 4.56
C ASN A 118 1.26 -3.95 4.51
N SER A 119 2.39 -3.62 5.15
CA SER A 119 3.42 -4.60 5.41
C SER A 119 2.95 -5.62 6.46
N VAL A 120 3.27 -6.88 6.26
CA VAL A 120 3.01 -7.97 7.20
C VAL A 120 4.31 -8.37 7.88
N ARG A 121 4.30 -8.43 9.21
CA ARG A 121 5.41 -9.02 9.98
C ARG A 121 5.35 -10.54 9.84
N PHE A 122 6.38 -11.14 9.27
CA PHE A 122 6.42 -12.59 9.02
C PHE A 122 7.47 -13.33 9.87
N GLY A 123 8.27 -12.61 10.66
CA GLY A 123 9.24 -13.21 11.55
C GLY A 123 10.24 -12.23 12.15
N GLU A 124 11.40 -12.75 12.52
CA GLU A 124 12.52 -12.02 13.09
C GLU A 124 13.81 -12.49 12.42
N LEU A 125 14.63 -11.54 11.96
CA LEU A 125 15.92 -11.79 11.31
C LEU A 125 17.02 -12.03 12.37
N PRO A 126 18.14 -12.68 11.99
CA PRO A 126 19.31 -12.78 12.85
C PRO A 126 19.73 -11.39 13.36
N GLY A 127 19.82 -11.25 14.69
CA GLY A 127 20.07 -9.96 15.35
C GLY A 127 18.81 -9.25 15.87
N GLY A 128 17.66 -9.92 15.92
CA GLY A 128 16.46 -9.46 16.65
C GLY A 128 15.61 -8.43 15.93
N GLN A 129 15.86 -8.20 14.63
CA GLN A 129 15.09 -7.23 13.84
C GLN A 129 13.83 -7.87 13.26
N ALA A 130 12.67 -7.24 13.44
CA ALA A 130 11.42 -7.72 12.86
C ALA A 130 11.49 -7.75 11.32
N ALA A 131 11.03 -8.85 10.73
CA ALA A 131 11.02 -9.06 9.29
C ALA A 131 9.64 -8.72 8.72
N TYR A 132 9.59 -7.80 7.74
CA TYR A 132 8.37 -7.30 7.11
C TYR A 132 8.34 -7.63 5.61
N ALA A 133 7.15 -7.87 5.07
CA ALA A 133 6.91 -8.19 3.67
C ALA A 133 5.63 -7.51 3.15
N TYR A 134 5.56 -7.27 1.84
CA TYR A 134 4.31 -6.91 1.17
C TYR A 134 3.63 -8.14 0.58
N PRO A 135 2.36 -8.07 0.17
CA PRO A 135 1.73 -9.12 -0.62
C PRO A 135 2.50 -9.37 -1.92
N ASP A 136 2.58 -10.63 -2.35
CA ASP A 136 3.26 -11.01 -3.59
C ASP A 136 2.46 -10.59 -4.84
N GLU A 137 1.15 -10.37 -4.70
CA GLU A 137 0.27 -9.83 -5.73
C GLU A 137 -0.37 -8.51 -5.26
N LEU A 138 -0.18 -7.45 -6.03
CA LEU A 138 -0.75 -6.13 -5.82
C LEU A 138 -1.82 -5.89 -6.89
N GLU A 139 -3.09 -5.93 -6.49
CA GLU A 139 -4.23 -5.76 -7.42
C GLU A 139 -4.90 -4.40 -7.26
N LEU A 140 -5.02 -3.68 -8.39
CA LEU A 140 -5.68 -2.39 -8.48
C LEU A 140 -6.75 -2.39 -9.56
N GLU A 141 -7.86 -1.75 -9.27
CA GLU A 141 -8.95 -1.53 -10.23
C GLU A 141 -8.97 -0.05 -10.64
N LEU A 142 -8.79 0.21 -11.93
CA LEU A 142 -8.86 1.54 -12.53
C LEU A 142 -10.30 2.03 -12.56
N ALA A 143 -10.49 3.28 -12.13
CA ALA A 143 -11.76 3.98 -12.25
C ALA A 143 -11.61 5.21 -13.15
N ARG A 144 -12.60 5.43 -14.02
CA ARG A 144 -12.76 6.71 -14.74
C ARG A 144 -13.18 7.80 -13.75
N PRO A 145 -12.61 9.01 -13.83
CA PRO A 145 -13.00 10.12 -12.95
C PRO A 145 -14.46 10.52 -13.08
N ASP A 146 -15.11 10.26 -14.21
CA ASP A 146 -16.54 10.52 -14.40
C ASP A 146 -17.42 9.51 -13.63
N ARG A 147 -16.92 8.28 -13.42
CA ARG A 147 -17.53 7.32 -12.48
C ARG A 147 -17.22 7.73 -11.02
N LEU A 148 -16.12 8.44 -10.77
CA LEU A 148 -15.80 9.03 -9.46
C LEU A 148 -16.72 10.21 -9.09
N GLN A 149 -17.45 10.82 -10.04
CA GLN A 149 -18.43 11.88 -9.72
C GLN A 149 -19.76 11.34 -9.18
N THR A 150 -20.02 10.04 -9.30
CA THR A 150 -21.12 9.36 -8.57
C THR A 150 -20.65 8.73 -7.25
N THR A 151 -19.34 8.81 -6.95
CA THR A 151 -18.77 8.28 -5.71
C THR A 151 -17.74 9.28 -5.17
N GLY A 152 -18.22 10.32 -4.49
CA GLY A 152 -17.36 11.10 -3.62
C GLY A 152 -16.67 10.14 -2.65
N VAL A 153 -15.33 10.12 -2.68
CA VAL A 153 -14.41 9.41 -1.77
C VAL A 153 -15.10 8.34 -0.93
N SER A 154 -15.37 7.17 -1.52
CA SER A 154 -15.77 6.02 -0.72
C SER A 154 -14.50 5.31 -0.31
N ALA A 155 -14.15 5.44 0.98
CA ALA A 155 -13.56 4.34 1.73
C ALA A 155 -14.25 3.01 1.34
N PRO A 156 -13.61 1.83 1.49
CA PRO A 156 -14.28 0.56 1.19
C PRO A 156 -15.67 0.59 1.83
N ALA A 157 -16.69 0.23 1.05
CA ALA A 157 -18.11 0.40 1.40
C ALA A 157 -18.44 -0.38 2.68
N PHE A 158 -18.08 0.18 3.82
CA PHE A 158 -18.73 -0.07 5.08
C PHE A 158 -20.14 0.51 4.92
N ALA A 159 -21.10 -0.19 5.53
CA ALA A 159 -22.49 0.20 5.66
C ALA A 159 -22.79 1.68 5.42
N ARG A 160 -23.87 1.99 4.68
CA ARG A 160 -24.35 3.38 4.62
C ARG A 160 -24.52 3.91 6.05
N LEU A 161 -24.12 5.16 6.29
CA LEU A 161 -24.22 5.79 7.61
C LEU A 161 -25.64 5.71 8.19
N ASP A 162 -26.65 5.78 7.33
CA ASP A 162 -28.07 5.70 7.71
C ASP A 162 -28.61 4.26 7.85
N ASP A 163 -27.80 3.24 7.58
CA ASP A 163 -28.18 1.84 7.75
C ASP A 163 -28.01 1.42 9.23
N VAL A 164 -29.07 1.63 10.00
CA VAL A 164 -29.11 1.27 11.43
C VAL A 164 -29.16 -0.26 11.63
N ALA A 165 -29.55 -1.04 10.62
CA ALA A 165 -29.75 -2.49 10.75
C ALA A 165 -28.44 -3.27 10.79
N VAL A 166 -27.37 -2.71 10.25
CA VAL A 166 -26.05 -3.36 10.12
C VAL A 166 -25.09 -3.06 11.27
N LEU A 167 -25.54 -2.34 12.32
CA LEU A 167 -24.71 -2.13 13.50
C LEU A 167 -24.36 -3.48 14.17
N PRO A 168 -23.07 -3.78 14.35
CA PRO A 168 -22.61 -5.01 14.96
C PRO A 168 -22.72 -4.95 16.48
N TYR A 169 -22.92 -6.11 17.12
CA TYR A 169 -22.90 -6.33 18.58
C TYR A 169 -23.96 -5.60 19.42
N VAL A 170 -24.61 -4.57 18.89
CA VAL A 170 -25.62 -3.78 19.62
C VAL A 170 -27.02 -4.37 19.53
N ASP A 171 -27.81 -4.13 20.58
CA ASP A 171 -29.23 -4.42 20.67
C ASP A 171 -30.08 -3.23 20.17
N ASP A 172 -31.40 -3.30 20.38
CA ASP A 172 -32.33 -2.27 19.96
C ASP A 172 -32.08 -0.91 20.66
N GLU A 173 -31.58 -0.92 21.89
CA GLU A 173 -31.21 0.29 22.61
C GLU A 173 -30.00 0.97 21.95
N GLY A 174 -28.99 0.19 21.58
CA GLY A 174 -27.84 0.71 20.83
C GLY A 174 -28.21 1.23 19.44
N ARG A 175 -29.15 0.59 18.75
CA ARG A 175 -29.70 1.09 17.48
C ARG A 175 -30.42 2.42 17.65
N GLU A 176 -31.19 2.58 18.72
CA GLU A 176 -31.83 3.86 19.04
C GLU A 176 -30.80 4.93 19.45
N GLY A 177 -29.77 4.53 20.20
CA GLY A 177 -28.59 5.35 20.47
C GLY A 177 -27.93 5.86 19.19
N TYR A 178 -27.84 5.00 18.16
CA TYR A 178 -27.28 5.37 16.87
C TYR A 178 -28.18 6.33 16.07
N ARG A 179 -29.51 6.18 16.11
CA ARG A 179 -30.42 7.18 15.50
C ARG A 179 -30.23 8.57 16.11
N ARG A 180 -30.02 8.64 17.42
CA ARG A 180 -29.69 9.90 18.12
C ARG A 180 -28.30 10.43 17.75
N PHE A 181 -27.35 9.54 17.42
CA PHE A 181 -26.05 9.94 16.87
C PHE A 181 -26.23 10.65 15.52
N LEU A 182 -27.01 10.06 14.61
CA LEU A 182 -27.29 10.62 13.28
C LEU A 182 -28.01 11.97 13.35
N ALA A 183 -28.92 12.14 14.33
CA ALA A 183 -29.65 13.39 14.53
C ALA A 183 -28.86 14.48 15.28
N GLY A 184 -27.73 14.17 15.92
CA GLY A 184 -27.00 15.13 16.76
C GLY A 184 -25.94 15.92 15.98
N GLY A 185 -25.62 17.14 16.42
CA GLY A 185 -24.67 18.03 15.72
C GLY A 185 -23.22 17.52 15.69
N LEU A 186 -22.44 18.03 14.71
CA LEU A 186 -20.99 17.83 14.59
C LEU A 186 -20.21 18.70 15.59
N PRO A 187 -18.97 18.32 15.98
CA PRO A 187 -18.35 17.02 15.74
C PRO A 187 -18.98 15.91 16.60
N ARG A 188 -19.08 14.69 16.06
CA ARG A 188 -19.74 13.55 16.69
C ARG A 188 -18.99 12.24 16.45
N ALA A 189 -19.17 11.27 17.34
CA ALA A 189 -18.64 9.93 17.17
C ALA A 189 -19.50 8.87 17.86
N PHE A 190 -19.45 7.65 17.33
CA PHE A 190 -20.11 6.48 17.87
C PHE A 190 -19.11 5.33 17.99
N ALA A 191 -18.97 4.79 19.20
CA ALA A 191 -18.08 3.68 19.51
C ALA A 191 -18.88 2.46 19.96
N ILE A 192 -18.45 1.27 19.55
CA ILE A 192 -19.08 -0.01 19.87
C ILE A 192 -18.00 -0.96 20.41
N SER A 193 -18.35 -1.75 21.41
CA SER A 193 -17.54 -2.82 21.96
C SER A 193 -18.00 -4.21 21.48
N ASP A 194 -17.11 -5.19 21.56
CA ASP A 194 -17.41 -6.60 21.26
C ASP A 194 -18.45 -7.23 22.21
N ASN A 195 -18.59 -6.68 23.42
CA ASN A 195 -19.60 -7.09 24.39
C ASN A 195 -20.96 -6.37 24.23
N GLY A 196 -21.14 -5.58 23.16
CA GLY A 196 -22.37 -4.85 22.87
C GLY A 196 -22.52 -3.49 23.58
N HIS A 197 -21.58 -3.12 24.45
CA HIS A 197 -21.55 -1.78 25.03
C HIS A 197 -21.26 -0.74 23.95
N TRP A 198 -21.91 0.42 24.01
CA TRP A 198 -21.75 1.49 23.02
C TRP A 198 -21.72 2.86 23.69
N ILE A 199 -21.08 3.83 23.02
CA ILE A 199 -21.06 5.22 23.44
C ILE A 199 -21.32 6.12 22.25
N ARG A 200 -22.20 7.11 22.46
CA ARG A 200 -22.44 8.23 21.57
C ARG A 200 -21.86 9.52 22.15
N VAL A 201 -21.24 10.32 21.31
CA VAL A 201 -20.86 11.70 21.60
C VAL A 201 -21.29 12.58 20.43
N ASN A 202 -21.97 13.69 20.70
CA ASN A 202 -22.36 14.69 19.70
C ASN A 202 -21.99 16.09 20.19
N ALA A 203 -21.82 17.02 19.24
CA ALA A 203 -21.55 18.43 19.46
C ALA A 203 -20.38 18.68 20.43
N ALA A 204 -19.32 17.89 20.32
CA ALA A 204 -18.17 17.98 21.21
C ALA A 204 -16.85 17.95 20.43
N ARG A 205 -15.92 18.86 20.77
CA ARG A 205 -14.55 18.79 20.25
C ARG A 205 -13.87 17.51 20.73
N GLY A 206 -13.19 16.81 19.83
CA GLY A 206 -12.55 15.52 20.13
C GLY A 206 -13.57 14.39 20.37
N ALA A 207 -14.74 14.44 19.71
CA ALA A 207 -15.80 13.45 19.88
C ALA A 207 -15.30 12.00 19.73
N ALA A 208 -14.43 11.73 18.75
CA ALA A 208 -13.83 10.41 18.54
C ALA A 208 -13.03 9.91 19.77
N ARG A 209 -12.10 10.72 20.27
CA ARG A 209 -11.30 10.41 21.46
C ARG A 209 -12.17 10.23 22.70
N LEU A 210 -13.18 11.07 22.87
CA LEU A 210 -14.11 11.01 24.00
C LEU A 210 -15.00 9.78 23.95
N ALA A 211 -15.53 9.43 22.77
CA ALA A 211 -16.37 8.25 22.58
C ALA A 211 -15.57 6.96 22.85
N MET A 212 -14.34 6.88 22.33
CA MET A 212 -13.45 5.74 22.58
C MET A 212 -13.10 5.60 24.07
N SER A 213 -12.64 6.68 24.72
CA SER A 213 -12.25 6.66 26.14
C SER A 213 -13.40 6.25 27.06
N ARG A 214 -14.60 6.81 26.84
CA ARG A 214 -15.80 6.44 27.61
C ARG A 214 -16.22 5.00 27.35
N CYS A 215 -16.13 4.55 26.10
CA CYS A 215 -16.47 3.17 25.77
C CYS A 215 -15.52 2.20 26.45
N GLN A 216 -14.20 2.43 26.39
CA GLN A 216 -13.20 1.56 27.00
C GLN A 216 -13.32 1.47 28.52
N THR A 217 -13.85 2.51 29.17
CA THR A 217 -14.06 2.53 30.63
C THR A 217 -15.01 1.42 31.09
N TYR A 218 -16.02 1.06 30.29
CA TYR A 218 -17.09 0.14 30.69
C TYR A 218 -17.27 -1.05 29.74
N GLY A 219 -16.88 -0.89 28.47
CA GLY A 219 -17.08 -1.87 27.41
C GLY A 219 -15.86 -2.74 27.11
N GLY A 220 -14.66 -2.40 27.58
CA GLY A 220 -13.44 -3.15 27.24
C GLY A 220 -12.96 -2.86 25.81
N ARG A 221 -13.05 -3.84 24.90
CA ARG A 221 -12.46 -3.73 23.54
C ARG A 221 -13.35 -2.95 22.59
N CYS A 222 -13.26 -1.62 22.66
CA CYS A 222 -14.03 -0.72 21.82
C CYS A 222 -13.37 -0.37 20.48
N ARG A 223 -14.21 -0.06 19.48
CA ARG A 223 -13.84 0.47 18.16
C ARG A 223 -14.80 1.59 17.77
N LEU A 224 -14.31 2.54 16.98
CA LEU A 224 -15.17 3.55 16.37
C LEU A 224 -15.94 2.92 15.21
N TYR A 225 -17.26 3.09 15.24
CA TYR A 225 -18.13 2.71 14.12
C TYR A 225 -18.33 3.88 13.17
N ALA A 226 -18.60 5.07 13.70
CA ALA A 226 -18.76 6.27 12.88
C ALA A 226 -18.13 7.49 13.56
N VAL A 227 -17.57 8.37 12.73
CA VAL A 227 -17.07 9.69 13.13
C VAL A 227 -17.66 10.70 12.15
N ASP A 228 -18.33 11.71 12.68
CA ASP A 228 -19.07 12.70 11.93
C ASP A 228 -20.09 12.06 10.96
N ASP A 229 -19.80 12.13 9.66
CA ASP A 229 -20.65 11.61 8.59
C ASP A 229 -20.06 10.37 7.91
N GLU A 230 -19.06 9.74 8.52
CA GLU A 230 -18.33 8.64 7.94
C GLU A 230 -18.33 7.39 8.84
N VAL A 231 -18.61 6.23 8.25
CA VAL A 231 -18.42 4.92 8.89
C VAL A 231 -16.95 4.52 8.79
N VAL A 232 -16.32 4.29 9.95
CA VAL A 232 -14.88 4.02 10.11
C VAL A 232 -14.59 2.64 10.71
N TRP A 233 -15.52 1.70 10.53
CA TRP A 233 -15.53 0.37 11.13
C TRP A 233 -14.46 -0.58 10.56
N ASP A 234 -13.20 -0.24 10.80
CA ASP A 234 -12.01 -1.06 10.60
C ASP A 234 -11.07 -0.89 11.81
N GLN A 235 -10.48 -2.00 12.29
CA GLN A 235 -9.58 -1.99 13.45
C GLN A 235 -8.37 -1.07 13.24
N LYS A 236 -7.80 -1.08 12.03
CA LYS A 236 -6.64 -0.23 11.71
C LYS A 236 -7.03 1.24 11.66
N ARG A 237 -8.07 1.57 10.88
CA ARG A 237 -8.57 2.94 10.73
C ARG A 237 -9.06 3.56 12.05
N SER A 238 -9.69 2.78 12.91
CA SER A 238 -10.13 3.25 14.24
C SER A 238 -8.96 3.64 15.15
N THR A 239 -7.81 2.99 15.00
CA THR A 239 -6.59 3.25 15.79
C THR A 239 -5.85 4.49 15.27
N ASP A 240 -5.75 4.63 13.94
CA ASP A 240 -5.11 5.78 13.28
C ASP A 240 -5.86 7.11 13.55
N LEU A 241 -7.20 7.07 13.59
CA LEU A 241 -8.04 8.23 13.90
C LEU A 241 -7.99 8.65 15.37
N VAL A 242 -7.81 7.71 16.30
CA VAL A 242 -7.61 8.03 17.72
C VAL A 242 -6.24 8.65 17.98
N ALA A 243 -5.23 8.32 17.18
CA ALA A 243 -3.89 8.90 17.29
C ALA A 243 -3.77 10.31 16.68
N SER A 244 -4.73 10.74 15.85
CA SER A 244 -4.69 12.02 15.12
C SER A 244 -5.43 13.17 15.81
N TYR A 245 -6.01 12.95 17.00
CA TYR A 245 -6.79 13.93 17.80
C TYR A 245 -6.48 13.86 19.30
#